data_AF-A0A5J6GA25-F1
#
_entry.id   AF-A0A5J6GA25-F1
#
_cell.length_a   1.000
_cell.length_b   1.000
_cell.length_c   1.000
_cell.angle_alpha   90.00
_cell.angle_beta   90.00
_cell.angle_gamma   90.00
#
_symmetry.space_group_name_H-M   'P 1'
#
loop_
_entity.id
_entity.type
_entity.pdbx_description
1 polymer ?
#
loop_
_entity_poly.entity_id
_entity_poly.type
_entity_poly.pdbx_seq_one_letter_code
_entity_poly.pdbx_strand_id
1 'polypeptide(L)'
;MEQPVVLPELGKNVPDVELLGRRFELVDLLVQSSSQHFTDATHFQVLEEFFDRNLLEKAIPFMQKRTRERTADMLSGHELPMPEGLLG
;
A
#
# COMPACT_ATOMS: atom_id res chain seq x y z
N MET A 1 -12.10 -2.73 15.04
CA MET A 1 -11.34 -3.40 13.97
C MET A 1 -9.91 -2.91 14.07
N GLU A 2 -8.95 -3.81 14.07
CA GLU A 2 -7.54 -3.44 14.04
C GLU A 2 -7.20 -2.94 12.63
N GLN A 3 -6.61 -1.75 12.55
CA GLN A 3 -6.18 -1.14 11.29
C GLN A 3 -4.80 -1.67 10.89
N PRO A 4 -4.47 -1.75 9.60
CA PRO A 4 -3.15 -2.15 9.13
C PRO A 4 -2.02 -1.40 9.83
N VAL A 5 -0.96 -2.13 10.14
CA VAL A 5 0.18 -1.61 10.90
C VAL A 5 0.85 -0.39 10.24
N VAL A 6 0.72 -0.22 8.93
CA VAL A 6 1.22 0.94 8.18
C VAL A 6 0.41 2.22 8.42
N LEU A 7 -0.92 2.13 8.55
CA LEU A 7 -1.82 3.29 8.54
C LEU A 7 -1.60 4.28 9.69
N PRO A 8 -1.42 3.85 10.97
CA PRO A 8 -1.23 4.80 12.06
C PRO A 8 0.01 5.67 11.85
N GLU A 9 1.08 5.11 11.28
CA GLU A 9 2.32 5.82 11.03
C GLU A 9 2.21 6.73 9.80
N LEU A 10 1.59 6.21 8.74
CA LEU A 10 1.37 6.94 7.49
C LEU A 10 0.48 8.17 7.65
N GLY A 11 -0.45 8.12 8.61
CA GLY A 11 -1.36 9.21 8.95
C GLY A 11 -0.72 10.36 9.75
N LYS A 12 0.50 10.21 10.26
CA LYS A 12 1.15 11.25 11.09
C LYS A 12 1.59 12.46 10.24
N ASN A 13 1.67 13.62 10.88
CA ASN A 13 2.25 14.83 10.28
C ASN A 13 3.75 14.68 10.03
N VAL A 14 4.45 13.99 10.94
CA VAL A 14 5.87 13.66 10.83
C VAL A 14 5.98 12.14 11.01
N PRO A 15 5.94 11.36 9.91
CA PRO A 15 6.05 9.91 9.98
C PRO A 15 7.50 9.48 10.25
N ASP A 16 7.65 8.37 10.96
CA ASP A 16 8.92 7.65 11.06
C ASP A 16 9.19 6.91 9.73
N VAL A 17 10.07 7.50 8.92
CA VAL A 17 10.42 7.04 7.57
C VAL A 17 11.07 5.65 7.61
N GLU A 18 11.90 5.35 8.61
CA GLU A 18 12.56 4.04 8.73
C GLU A 18 11.58 2.95 9.15
N LEU A 19 10.63 3.29 10.02
CA LEU A 19 9.55 2.39 10.40
C LEU A 19 8.61 2.12 9.23
N LEU A 20 8.25 3.15 8.45
CA LEU A 20 7.46 2.98 7.25
C LEU A 20 8.18 2.12 6.22
N GLY A 21 9.47 2.37 5.95
CA GLY A 21 10.28 1.55 5.05
C GLY A 21 10.20 0.06 5.41
N ARG A 22 10.51 -0.29 6.65
CA ARG A 22 10.45 -1.69 7.13
C ARG A 22 9.05 -2.32 7.05
N ARG A 23 8.00 -1.53 7.28
CA ARG A 23 6.61 -2.02 7.19
C ARG A 23 6.18 -2.22 5.74
N PHE A 24 6.61 -1.34 4.83
CA PHE A 24 6.33 -1.50 3.41
C PHE A 24 7.11 -2.66 2.81
N GLU A 25 8.35 -2.94 3.25
CA GLU A 25 9.08 -4.17 2.87
C GLU A 25 8.26 -5.44 3.18
N LEU A 26 7.57 -5.48 4.33
CA LEU A 26 6.66 -6.59 4.66
C LEU A 26 5.46 -6.63 3.70
N VAL A 27 4.84 -5.48 3.39
CA VAL A 27 3.75 -5.39 2.41
C VAL A 27 4.22 -5.94 1.06
N ASP A 28 5.41 -5.56 0.60
CA ASP A 28 5.98 -6.03 -0.65
C ASP A 28 6.21 -7.55 -0.64
N LEU A 29 6.67 -8.12 0.47
CA LEU A 29 6.82 -9.57 0.61
C LEU A 29 5.47 -10.30 0.54
N LEU A 30 4.43 -9.72 1.13
CA LEU A 30 3.08 -10.31 1.12
C LEU A 30 2.41 -10.20 -0.26
N VAL A 31 2.57 -9.08 -0.96
CA VAL A 31 2.12 -8.91 -2.36
C VAL A 31 2.81 -9.92 -3.28
N GLN A 32 4.07 -10.25 -3.00
CA GLN A 32 4.87 -11.21 -3.78
C GLN A 32 4.68 -12.67 -3.36
N SER A 33 3.85 -12.93 -2.35
CA SER A 33 3.64 -14.27 -1.86
C SER A 33 3.03 -15.17 -2.94
N SER A 34 3.44 -16.45 -2.96
CA SER A 34 2.78 -17.47 -3.77
C SER A 34 1.43 -17.91 -3.19
N SER A 35 1.12 -17.50 -1.95
CA SER A 35 -0.16 -17.80 -1.29
C SER A 35 -1.21 -16.76 -1.65
N GLN A 36 -2.28 -17.20 -2.32
CA GLN A 36 -3.41 -16.33 -2.66
C GLN A 36 -4.04 -15.69 -1.43
N HIS A 37 -4.06 -16.39 -0.28
CA HIS A 37 -4.61 -15.82 0.95
C HIS A 37 -3.82 -14.60 1.44
N PHE A 38 -2.49 -14.58 1.26
CA PHE A 38 -1.69 -13.43 1.66
C PHE A 38 -1.78 -12.28 0.68
N THR A 39 -1.87 -12.56 -0.62
CA THR A 39 -2.06 -11.52 -1.63
C THR A 39 -3.44 -10.88 -1.51
N ASP A 40 -4.51 -11.66 -1.27
CA ASP A 40 -5.86 -11.16 -1.02
C ASP A 40 -5.94 -10.36 0.29
N ALA A 41 -5.36 -10.88 1.38
CA ALA A 41 -5.33 -10.15 2.65
C ALA A 41 -4.61 -8.81 2.49
N THR A 42 -3.49 -8.77 1.78
CA THR A 42 -2.75 -7.52 1.55
C THR A 42 -3.54 -6.55 0.68
N HIS A 43 -4.24 -7.05 -0.33
CA HIS A 43 -5.13 -6.26 -1.18
C HIS A 43 -6.22 -5.58 -0.37
N PHE A 44 -7.10 -6.35 0.28
CA PHE A 44 -8.28 -5.81 0.97
C PHE A 44 -7.94 -5.12 2.28
N GLN A 45 -6.98 -5.66 3.04
CA GLN A 45 -6.70 -5.09 4.36
C GLN A 45 -5.74 -3.92 4.26
N VAL A 46 -4.77 -3.89 3.34
CA VAL A 46 -3.74 -2.85 3.32
C VAL A 46 -3.93 -1.86 2.19
N LEU A 47 -3.97 -2.34 0.94
CA LEU A 47 -3.97 -1.45 -0.22
C LEU A 47 -5.30 -0.72 -0.35
N GLU A 48 -6.42 -1.39 -0.11
CA GLU A 48 -7.75 -0.77 -0.19
C GLU A 48 -7.93 0.39 0.81
N GLU A 49 -7.42 0.21 2.03
CA GLU A 49 -7.46 1.25 3.07
C GLU A 49 -6.67 2.52 2.69
N PHE A 50 -5.68 2.43 1.81
CA PHE A 50 -4.99 3.63 1.31
C PHE A 50 -5.91 4.51 0.46
N PHE A 51 -6.86 3.91 -0.27
CA PHE A 51 -7.85 4.65 -1.05
C PHE A 51 -8.94 5.22 -0.13
N ASP A 52 -9.52 4.37 0.73
CA ASP A 52 -10.62 4.77 1.64
C ASP A 52 -10.26 5.94 2.55
N ARG A 53 -8.97 6.05 2.91
CA ARG A 53 -8.45 7.09 3.79
C ARG A 53 -7.70 8.20 3.07
N ASN A 54 -7.65 8.18 1.74
CA ASN A 54 -6.91 9.13 0.92
C ASN A 54 -5.42 9.26 1.35
N LEU A 55 -4.77 8.13 1.63
CA LEU A 55 -3.38 8.03 2.07
C LEU A 55 -2.43 7.52 0.97
N LEU A 56 -2.96 7.24 -0.21
CA LEU A 56 -2.21 6.64 -1.31
C LEU A 56 -0.97 7.45 -1.71
N GLU A 57 -1.11 8.77 -1.89
CA GLU A 57 0.02 9.64 -2.26
C GLU A 57 1.14 9.59 -1.21
N LYS A 58 0.79 9.47 0.07
CA LYS A 58 1.77 9.32 1.15
C LYS A 58 2.44 7.95 1.16
N ALA A 59 1.76 6.92 0.66
CA ALA A 59 2.27 5.55 0.61
C ALA A 59 3.26 5.33 -0.54
N ILE A 60 3.06 5.97 -1.69
CA ILE A 60 3.85 5.77 -2.92
C ILE A 60 5.38 5.83 -2.71
N PRO A 61 5.94 6.76 -1.92
CA PRO A 61 7.39 6.83 -1.69
C PRO A 61 7.98 5.57 -1.04
N PHE A 62 7.17 4.79 -0.32
CA PHE A 62 7.60 3.61 0.41
C PHE A 62 7.32 2.30 -0.35
N MET A 63 6.44 2.32 -1.34
CA MET A 63 6.08 1.14 -2.13
C MET A 63 7.22 0.72 -3.06
N GLN A 64 7.54 -0.57 -3.09
CA GLN A 64 8.41 -1.13 -4.12
C GLN A 64 7.63 -1.34 -5.42
N LYS A 65 8.38 -1.56 -6.51
CA LYS A 65 7.83 -1.69 -7.88
C LYS A 65 6.63 -2.63 -7.97
N ARG A 66 6.70 -3.82 -7.37
CA ARG A 66 5.59 -4.80 -7.46
C ARG A 66 4.34 -4.37 -6.69
N THR A 67 4.49 -3.73 -5.53
CA THR A 67 3.35 -3.17 -4.79
C THR A 67 2.74 -2.00 -5.55
N ARG A 68 3.56 -1.19 -6.22
CA ARG A 68 3.08 -0.13 -7.13
C ARG A 68 2.28 -0.70 -8.30
N GLU A 69 2.80 -1.72 -8.98
CA GLU A 69 2.11 -2.43 -10.07
C GLU A 69 0.78 -3.00 -9.58
N ARG A 70 0.77 -3.69 -8.43
CA ARG A 70 -0.46 -4.23 -7.84
C ARG A 70 -1.47 -3.14 -7.48
N THR A 71 -1.00 -2.02 -6.95
CA THR A 71 -1.84 -0.86 -6.61
C THR A 71 -2.43 -0.22 -7.89
N ALA A 72 -1.67 -0.18 -8.98
CA ALA A 72 -2.14 0.29 -10.27
C ALA A 72 -3.21 -0.64 -10.87
N ASP A 73 -3.03 -1.96 -10.78
CA ASP A 73 -4.03 -2.94 -11.19
C ASP A 73 -5.35 -2.73 -10.42
N MET A 74 -5.26 -2.46 -9.11
CA MET A 74 -6.44 -2.16 -8.28
C MET A 74 -7.14 -0.89 -8.72
N LEU A 75 -6.41 0.21 -8.86
CA LEU A 75 -6.98 1.49 -9.33
C LEU A 75 -7.69 1.31 -10.67
N SER A 76 -7.09 0.55 -11.59
CA SER A 76 -7.72 0.22 -12.86
C SER A 76 -9.01 -0.59 -12.69
N GLY A 77 -9.04 -1.56 -11.76
CA GLY A 77 -10.23 -2.36 -11.47
C GLY A 77 -11.37 -1.56 -10.82
N HIS A 78 -11.05 -0.52 -10.06
CA HIS A 78 -12.02 0.39 -9.43
C HIS A 78 -12.35 1.63 -10.27
N GLU A 79 -11.81 1.74 -11.50
CA GLU A 79 -11.93 2.92 -12.36
C GLU A 79 -11.48 4.23 -11.68
N LEU A 80 -10.50 4.13 -10.78
CA LEU A 80 -9.93 5.26 -10.04
C LEU A 80 -8.73 5.88 -10.78
N PRO A 81 -8.49 7.20 -10.60
CA PRO A 81 -7.38 7.87 -11.25
C PRO A 81 -6.03 7.37 -10.73
N MET A 82 -5.06 7.25 -11.64
CA MET A 82 -3.67 6.90 -11.32
C MET A 82 -2.94 8.13 -10.73
N PRO A 83 -2.40 8.07 -9.50
CA PRO A 83 -1.60 9.15 -8.95
C PRO A 83 -0.27 9.32 -9.69
N GLU A 84 0.26 10.54 -9.64
CA GLU A 84 1.60 10.83 -10.14
C GLU A 84 2.67 10.02 -9.37
N GLY A 85 3.66 9.51 -10.09
CA GLY A 85 4.79 8.77 -9.50
C GLY A 85 4.47 7.33 -9.06
N LEU A 86 3.25 6.83 -9.24
CA LEU A 86 2.91 5.45 -8.89
C LEU A 86 3.67 4.44 -9.77
N LEU A 87 3.72 4.64 -11.08
CA LEU A 87 4.43 3.73 -12.01
C LEU A 87 5.75 4.29 -12.57
N GLY A 88 6.19 5.44 -12.05
CA GLY A 88 7.42 6.14 -12.46
C GLY A 88 8.69 5.59 -11.82
#